data_AF-A0AAI8VQ32-F1
#
_entry.id   AF-A0AAI8VQ32-F1
#
_cell.length_a   1.000
_cell.length_b   1.000
_cell.length_c   1.000
_cell.angle_alpha   90.00
_cell.angle_beta   90.00
_cell.angle_gamma   90.00
#
_symmetry.space_group_name_H-M   'P 1'
#
loop_
_entity.id
_entity.type
_entity.pdbx_description
1 polymer ?
#
loop_
_entity_poly.entity_id
_entity_poly.type
_entity_poly.pdbx_seq_one_letter_code
_entity_poly.pdbx_strand_id
1 'polypeptide(L)'
;MEMTQIRSSAYIQDWNHYTHKSREYTEHRKNVKSMTDWMLNTVQQPYQATICKATKKIDQWYKDLQDIGDVYTSRQKLEARNRYQRATTHLTKMPKDLGVWISQWETAVAYAIEKGVPEAIDSNSVAIDLIDALSSVMGDWTTSFRMGHKKEIDDGSISYIQMAGFLREYAKDHH
;
A
#
# COMPACT_ATOMS: atom_id res chain seq x y z
N MET A 1 40.86 -62.93 3.13
CA MET A 1 39.82 -62.61 2.13
C MET A 1 38.70 -61.75 2.71
N GLU A 2 38.26 -61.96 3.95
CA GLU A 2 37.21 -61.13 4.59
C GLU A 2 37.57 -59.65 4.75
N MET A 3 38.81 -59.32 5.14
CA MET A 3 39.25 -57.92 5.30
C MET A 3 39.23 -57.10 4.00
N THR A 4 39.44 -57.75 2.86
CA THR A 4 39.37 -57.11 1.53
C THR A 4 37.93 -56.84 1.13
N GLN A 5 37.00 -57.73 1.49
CA GLN A 5 35.57 -57.60 1.21
C GLN A 5 34.89 -56.57 2.11
N ILE A 6 35.25 -56.50 3.40
CA ILE A 6 34.80 -55.45 4.34
C ILE A 6 35.28 -54.07 3.87
N ARG A 7 36.55 -53.95 3.45
CA ARG A 7 37.10 -52.71 2.88
C ARG A 7 36.40 -52.27 1.59
N SER A 8 36.06 -53.23 0.72
CA SER A 8 35.31 -52.96 -0.51
C SER A 8 33.88 -52.50 -0.22
N SER A 9 33.19 -53.11 0.76
CA SER A 9 31.84 -52.71 1.17
C SER A 9 31.82 -51.31 1.80
N ALA A 10 32.79 -50.99 2.66
CA ALA A 10 32.92 -49.66 3.27
C ALA A 10 33.16 -48.59 2.20
N TYR A 11 34.03 -48.87 1.24
CA TYR A 11 34.29 -47.97 0.10
C TYR A 11 33.03 -47.71 -0.74
N ILE A 12 32.23 -48.74 -1.04
CA ILE A 12 30.98 -48.58 -1.78
C ILE A 12 29.98 -47.71 -1.01
N GLN A 13 29.88 -47.90 0.30
CA GLN A 13 29.01 -47.09 1.16
C GLN A 13 29.44 -45.62 1.20
N ASP A 14 30.73 -45.36 1.37
CA ASP A 14 31.29 -44.00 1.36
C ASP A 14 31.10 -43.32 0.00
N TRP A 15 31.31 -44.06 -1.10
CA TRP A 15 31.08 -43.59 -2.46
C TRP A 15 29.62 -43.21 -2.71
N ASN A 16 28.67 -44.04 -2.25
CA ASN A 16 27.24 -43.76 -2.37
C ASN A 16 26.84 -42.52 -1.56
N HIS A 17 27.36 -42.38 -0.34
CA HIS A 17 27.13 -41.20 0.50
C HIS A 17 27.67 -39.91 -0.12
N TYR A 18 28.89 -39.96 -0.65
CA TYR A 18 29.48 -38.84 -1.38
C TYR A 18 28.65 -38.46 -2.61
N THR A 19 28.23 -39.46 -3.39
CA THR A 19 27.42 -39.24 -4.60
C THR A 19 26.07 -38.61 -4.26
N HIS A 20 25.42 -39.05 -3.18
CA HIS A 20 24.19 -38.44 -2.67
C HIS A 20 24.38 -36.97 -2.32
N LYS A 21 25.39 -36.66 -1.49
CA LYS A 21 25.70 -35.27 -1.09
C LYS A 21 26.04 -34.38 -2.27
N SER A 22 26.77 -34.90 -3.26
CA SER A 22 27.10 -34.18 -4.50
C SER A 22 25.85 -33.84 -5.31
N ARG A 23 24.89 -34.77 -5.39
CA ARG A 23 23.59 -34.55 -6.02
C ARG A 23 22.79 -33.47 -5.29
N GLU A 24 22.66 -33.57 -3.97
CA GLU A 24 21.96 -32.57 -3.14
C GLU A 24 22.57 -31.17 -3.30
N TYR A 25 23.89 -31.07 -3.29
CA TYR A 25 24.59 -29.81 -3.51
C TYR A 25 24.31 -29.22 -4.91
N THR A 26 24.31 -30.06 -5.93
CA THR A 26 24.03 -29.64 -7.31
C THR A 26 22.58 -29.15 -7.45
N GLU A 27 21.64 -29.84 -6.83
CA GLU A 27 20.23 -29.45 -6.80
C GLU A 27 20.03 -28.14 -6.05
N HIS A 28 20.66 -28.00 -4.88
CA HIS A 28 20.65 -26.74 -4.13
C HIS A 28 21.18 -25.57 -4.94
N ARG A 29 22.32 -25.75 -5.63
CA ARG A 29 22.90 -24.74 -6.53
C ARG A 29 21.94 -24.35 -7.66
N LYS A 30 21.23 -25.32 -8.24
CA LYS A 30 20.23 -25.08 -9.28
C LYS A 30 19.06 -24.24 -8.73
N ASN A 31 18.56 -24.57 -7.54
CA ASN A 31 17.46 -23.84 -6.90
C ASN A 31 17.86 -22.40 -6.55
N VAL A 32 19.06 -22.21 -5.99
CA VAL A 32 19.60 -20.86 -5.72
C VAL A 32 19.70 -20.05 -7.01
N LYS A 33 20.25 -20.64 -8.08
CA LYS A 33 20.33 -19.96 -9.39
C LYS A 33 18.96 -19.58 -9.92
N SER A 34 17.98 -20.50 -9.86
CA SER A 34 16.62 -20.23 -10.31
C SER A 34 15.98 -19.06 -9.55
N MET A 35 16.20 -18.98 -8.23
CA MET A 35 15.70 -17.89 -7.40
C MET A 35 16.40 -16.56 -7.74
N THR A 36 17.71 -16.59 -7.93
CA THR A 36 18.49 -15.43 -8.39
C THR A 36 17.97 -14.89 -9.73
N ASP A 37 17.80 -15.77 -10.71
CA ASP A 37 17.35 -15.40 -12.05
C ASP A 37 15.91 -14.84 -11.99
N TRP A 38 15.03 -15.42 -11.18
CA TRP A 38 13.67 -14.89 -10.96
C TRP A 38 13.67 -13.50 -10.32
N MET A 39 14.48 -13.27 -9.28
CA MET A 39 14.58 -11.95 -8.63
C MET A 39 15.11 -10.89 -9.60
N LEU A 40 16.14 -11.21 -10.39
CA LEU A 40 16.70 -10.28 -11.36
C LEU A 40 15.72 -9.95 -12.50
N ASN A 41 14.83 -10.87 -12.87
CA ASN A 41 13.82 -10.62 -13.90
C ASN A 41 12.61 -9.82 -13.40
N THR A 42 12.36 -9.80 -12.09
CA THR A 42 11.16 -9.17 -11.50
C THR A 42 11.45 -7.80 -10.88
N VAL A 43 12.66 -7.60 -10.36
CA VAL A 43 13.07 -6.36 -9.71
C VAL A 43 13.42 -5.31 -10.76
N GLN A 44 13.06 -4.04 -10.54
CA GLN A 44 13.39 -2.94 -11.46
C GLN A 44 14.91 -2.74 -11.59
N GLN A 45 15.39 -2.35 -12.79
CA GLN A 45 16.82 -2.22 -13.09
C GLN A 45 17.65 -1.41 -12.08
N PRO A 46 17.19 -0.27 -11.52
CA PRO A 46 17.97 0.48 -10.54
C PRO A 46 18.26 -0.34 -9.27
N TYR A 47 17.30 -1.14 -8.83
CA TYR A 47 17.43 -2.00 -7.65
C TYR A 47 18.31 -3.23 -7.95
N GLN A 48 18.30 -3.73 -9.19
CA GLN A 48 19.26 -4.76 -9.60
C GLN A 48 20.71 -4.28 -9.44
N ALA A 49 21.01 -3.05 -9.89
CA ALA A 49 22.35 -2.48 -9.84
C ALA A 49 22.82 -2.09 -8.42
N THR A 50 21.90 -1.69 -7.55
CA THR A 50 22.23 -1.13 -6.23
C THR A 50 22.05 -2.11 -5.08
N ILE A 51 21.06 -3.01 -5.15
CA ILE A 51 20.67 -3.94 -4.08
C ILE A 51 21.07 -5.37 -4.42
N CYS A 52 20.69 -5.86 -5.60
CA CYS A 52 20.93 -7.23 -6.05
C CYS A 52 22.37 -7.44 -6.55
N LYS A 53 23.36 -6.96 -5.78
CA LYS A 53 24.78 -7.10 -6.11
C LYS A 53 25.19 -8.55 -5.93
N ALA A 54 25.94 -9.10 -6.90
CA ALA A 54 26.47 -10.47 -6.87
C ALA A 54 27.35 -10.78 -5.64
N THR A 55 27.84 -9.75 -4.95
CA THR A 55 28.61 -9.87 -3.70
C THR A 55 27.76 -10.15 -2.46
N LYS A 56 26.44 -9.93 -2.54
CA LYS A 56 25.49 -10.18 -1.45
C LYS A 56 24.80 -11.53 -1.66
N LYS A 57 24.42 -12.15 -0.55
CA LYS A 57 23.56 -13.34 -0.55
C LYS A 57 22.11 -12.97 -0.87
N ILE A 58 21.37 -13.93 -1.40
CA ILE A 58 19.99 -13.73 -1.86
C ILE A 58 18.99 -13.40 -0.73
N ASP A 59 19.24 -13.90 0.48
CA ASP A 59 18.47 -13.54 1.68
C ASP A 59 18.65 -12.07 2.06
N GLN A 60 19.85 -11.52 1.84
CA GLN A 60 20.10 -10.09 2.03
C GLN A 60 19.42 -9.26 0.95
N TRP A 61 19.39 -9.72 -0.31
CA TRP A 61 18.62 -9.04 -1.36
C TRP A 61 17.15 -8.95 -0.99
N TYR A 62 16.56 -10.04 -0.50
CA TYR A 62 15.16 -10.08 -0.10
C TYR A 62 14.85 -9.07 1.01
N LYS A 63 15.65 -9.04 2.08
CA LYS A 63 15.48 -8.08 3.19
C LYS A 63 15.59 -6.64 2.73
N ASP A 64 16.63 -6.31 1.96
CA ASP A 64 16.86 -4.95 1.48
C ASP A 64 15.73 -4.48 0.53
N LEU A 65 15.17 -5.39 -0.28
CA LEU A 65 14.01 -5.08 -1.15
C LEU A 65 12.72 -4.89 -0.34
N GLN A 66 12.52 -5.69 0.70
CA GLN A 66 11.39 -5.57 1.61
C GLN A 66 11.42 -4.21 2.32
N ASP A 67 12.58 -3.81 2.86
CA ASP A 67 12.76 -2.52 3.54
C ASP A 67 12.39 -1.35 2.63
N ILE A 68 12.75 -1.41 1.34
CA ILE A 68 12.38 -0.37 0.37
C ILE A 68 10.89 -0.38 0.07
N GLY A 69 10.28 -1.56 -0.06
CA GLY A 69 8.83 -1.70 -0.20
C GLY A 69 8.08 -1.04 0.95
N ASP A 70 8.55 -1.24 2.19
CA ASP A 70 7.96 -0.68 3.40
C ASP A 70 8.13 0.86 3.48
N VAL A 71 9.30 1.38 3.09
CA VAL A 71 9.52 2.84 2.98
C VAL A 71 8.63 3.45 1.89
N TYR A 72 8.48 2.78 0.76
CA TYR A 72 7.66 3.24 -0.35
C TYR A 72 6.17 3.29 0.04
N THR A 73 5.64 2.23 0.64
CA THR A 73 4.25 2.19 1.12
C THR A 73 4.00 3.24 2.21
N SER A 74 4.93 3.42 3.14
CA SER A 74 4.86 4.47 4.17
C SER A 74 4.81 5.87 3.56
N ARG A 75 5.64 6.13 2.53
CA ARG A 75 5.65 7.41 1.83
C ARG A 75 4.36 7.65 1.05
N GLN A 76 3.83 6.64 0.38
CA GLN A 76 2.53 6.73 -0.30
C GLN A 76 1.39 7.03 0.67
N LYS A 77 1.38 6.38 1.84
CA LYS A 77 0.39 6.64 2.89
C LYS A 77 0.50 8.06 3.45
N LEU A 78 1.73 8.55 3.68
CA LEU A 78 1.95 9.94 4.09
C LEU A 78 1.48 10.94 3.03
N GLU A 79 1.76 10.67 1.76
CA GLU A 79 1.30 11.50 0.65
C GLU A 79 -0.23 11.53 0.58
N ALA A 80 -0.88 10.37 0.71
CA ALA A 80 -2.33 10.25 0.74
C ALA A 80 -2.94 11.05 1.91
N ARG A 81 -2.35 10.95 3.10
CA ARG A 81 -2.76 11.74 4.28
C ARG A 81 -2.63 13.24 4.03
N ASN A 82 -1.52 13.69 3.45
CA ASN A 82 -1.31 15.10 3.12
C ASN A 82 -2.31 15.61 2.09
N ARG A 83 -2.66 14.80 1.08
CA ARG A 83 -3.68 15.15 0.09
C ARG A 83 -5.06 15.26 0.73
N TYR A 84 -5.42 14.30 1.59
CA TYR A 84 -6.65 14.32 2.37
C TYR A 84 -6.76 15.60 3.21
N GLN A 85 -5.76 15.88 4.04
CA GLN A 85 -5.75 17.07 4.91
C GLN A 85 -5.88 18.38 4.14
N ARG A 86 -5.26 18.49 2.96
CA ARG A 86 -5.40 19.67 2.11
C ARG A 86 -6.82 19.83 1.55
N ALA A 87 -7.47 18.72 1.22
CA ALA A 87 -8.83 18.72 0.71
C ALA A 87 -9.87 19.02 1.80
N THR A 88 -9.58 18.69 3.06
CA THR A 88 -10.42 18.95 4.22
C THR A 88 -9.97 20.16 5.05
N THR A 89 -9.04 20.96 4.52
CA THR A 89 -8.63 22.21 5.18
C THR A 89 -9.79 23.21 5.18
N HIS A 90 -9.95 23.91 6.30
CA HIS A 90 -10.91 25.00 6.47
C HIS A 90 -10.85 26.03 5.32
N LEU A 91 -11.97 26.18 4.61
CA LEU A 91 -12.08 27.13 3.51
C LEU A 91 -12.33 28.53 4.05
N THR A 92 -11.41 29.44 3.80
CA THR A 92 -11.59 30.85 4.19
C THR A 92 -12.43 31.64 3.19
N LYS A 93 -12.58 31.14 1.95
CA LYS A 93 -13.32 31.77 0.85
C LYS A 93 -13.94 30.71 -0.04
N MET A 94 -15.09 31.03 -0.64
CA MET A 94 -15.75 30.14 -1.60
C MET A 94 -14.81 29.84 -2.79
N PRO A 95 -14.65 28.58 -3.21
CA PRO A 95 -13.94 28.23 -4.43
C PRO A 95 -14.58 28.91 -5.64
N LYS A 96 -13.77 29.33 -6.62
CA LYS A 96 -14.28 29.91 -7.87
C LYS A 96 -15.15 28.93 -8.67
N ASP A 97 -14.82 27.64 -8.56
CA ASP A 97 -15.55 26.53 -9.16
C ASP A 97 -15.74 25.48 -8.07
N LEU A 98 -16.95 25.44 -7.51
CA LEU A 98 -17.30 24.51 -6.45
C LEU A 98 -17.33 23.06 -6.99
N GLY A 99 -17.76 22.84 -8.23
CA GLY A 99 -17.80 21.51 -8.84
C GLY A 99 -16.43 20.87 -8.99
N VAL A 100 -15.43 21.67 -9.39
CA VAL A 100 -14.02 21.24 -9.42
C VAL A 100 -13.51 20.94 -8.02
N TRP A 101 -13.81 21.79 -7.04
CA TRP A 101 -13.42 21.55 -5.65
C TRP A 101 -14.01 20.25 -5.09
N ILE A 102 -15.31 19.99 -5.30
CA ILE A 102 -15.97 18.75 -4.87
C ILE A 102 -15.28 17.53 -5.48
N SER A 103 -14.95 17.58 -6.77
CA SER A 103 -14.30 16.47 -7.47
C SER A 103 -12.88 16.20 -6.96
N GLN A 104 -12.15 17.27 -6.61
CA GLN A 104 -10.83 17.16 -5.98
C GLN A 104 -10.91 16.57 -4.58
N TRP A 105 -11.89 17.01 -3.78
CA TRP A 105 -12.15 16.44 -2.46
C TRP A 105 -12.50 14.95 -2.53
N GLU A 106 -13.43 14.57 -3.40
CA GLU A 106 -13.85 13.17 -3.59
C GLU A 106 -12.66 12.27 -3.99
N THR A 107 -11.82 12.77 -4.91
CA THR A 107 -10.60 12.07 -5.34
C THR A 107 -9.59 11.91 -4.18
N ALA A 108 -9.43 12.93 -3.35
CA ALA A 108 -8.51 12.90 -2.21
C ALA A 108 -8.99 11.90 -1.14
N VAL A 109 -10.29 11.88 -0.83
CA VAL A 109 -10.89 10.90 0.09
C VAL A 109 -10.72 9.48 -0.43
N ALA A 110 -11.08 9.22 -1.70
CA ALA A 110 -10.94 7.90 -2.32
C ALA A 110 -9.49 7.40 -2.27
N TYR A 111 -8.52 8.25 -2.61
CA TYR A 111 -7.11 7.91 -2.56
C TYR A 111 -6.62 7.64 -1.12
N ALA A 112 -7.11 8.39 -0.14
CA ALA A 112 -6.78 8.19 1.27
C ALA A 112 -7.33 6.87 1.83
N ILE A 113 -8.56 6.50 1.45
CA ILE A 113 -9.16 5.19 1.76
C ILE A 113 -8.32 4.07 1.13
N GLU A 114 -7.98 4.18 -0.17
CA GLU A 114 -7.18 3.18 -0.89
C GLU A 114 -5.81 2.93 -0.22
N LYS A 115 -5.18 3.99 0.31
CA LYS A 115 -3.88 3.89 1.03
C LYS A 115 -4.01 3.63 2.52
N GLY A 116 -5.22 3.41 3.03
CA GLY A 116 -5.49 3.05 4.42
C GLY A 116 -5.14 4.16 5.42
N VAL A 117 -5.39 5.42 5.06
CA VAL A 117 -5.24 6.58 5.96
C VAL A 117 -6.33 6.52 7.05
N PRO A 118 -5.99 6.42 8.35
CA PRO A 118 -6.96 6.20 9.42
C PRO A 118 -8.11 7.21 9.45
N GLU A 119 -7.82 8.48 9.22
CA GLU A 119 -8.80 9.57 9.26
C GLU A 119 -9.83 9.50 8.13
N ALA A 120 -9.50 8.86 7.01
CA ALA A 120 -10.38 8.74 5.85
C ALA A 120 -11.16 7.42 5.81
N ILE A 121 -10.77 6.43 6.62
CA ILE A 121 -11.45 5.12 6.67
C ILE A 121 -12.80 5.23 7.36
N ASP A 122 -12.87 6.03 8.43
CA ASP A 122 -14.10 6.24 9.17
C ASP A 122 -14.97 7.29 8.48
N SER A 123 -16.16 6.89 8.04
CA SER A 123 -17.05 7.77 7.30
C SER A 123 -17.59 8.92 8.15
N ASN A 124 -17.74 8.71 9.47
CA ASN A 124 -18.12 9.77 10.40
C ASN A 124 -17.04 10.87 10.43
N SER A 125 -15.77 10.49 10.55
CA SER A 125 -14.62 11.41 10.49
C SER A 125 -14.60 12.21 9.18
N VAL A 126 -14.81 11.55 8.03
CA VAL A 126 -14.89 12.24 6.73
C VAL A 126 -16.04 13.24 6.66
N ALA A 127 -17.19 12.91 7.22
CA ALA A 127 -18.35 13.80 7.28
C ALA A 127 -18.07 15.05 8.12
N ILE A 128 -17.47 14.86 9.30
CA ILE A 128 -17.10 15.95 10.21
C ILE A 128 -16.06 16.86 9.54
N ASP A 129 -15.02 16.27 8.95
CA ASP A 129 -13.97 17.02 8.24
C ASP A 129 -14.53 17.84 7.07
N LEU A 130 -15.51 17.30 6.33
CA LEU A 130 -16.19 18.04 5.25
C LEU A 130 -17.03 19.20 5.79
N ILE A 131 -17.80 18.96 6.85
CA ILE A 131 -18.63 19.98 7.52
C ILE A 131 -17.73 21.12 8.02
N ASP A 132 -16.65 20.78 8.71
CA ASP A 132 -15.71 21.75 9.25
C ASP A 132 -15.06 22.54 8.11
N ALA A 133 -14.58 21.86 7.06
CA ALA A 133 -13.97 22.50 5.89
C ALA A 133 -14.86 23.58 5.26
N LEU A 134 -16.17 23.37 5.23
CA LEU A 134 -17.14 24.24 4.56
C LEU A 134 -17.86 25.22 5.49
N SER A 135 -17.76 25.06 6.81
CA SER A 135 -18.55 25.77 7.82
C SER A 135 -18.56 27.31 7.69
N SER A 136 -17.42 27.90 7.33
CA SER A 136 -17.23 29.36 7.20
C SER A 136 -17.79 29.94 5.89
N VAL A 137 -17.90 29.14 4.85
CA VAL A 137 -18.28 29.60 3.49
C VAL A 137 -19.67 29.11 3.09
N MET A 138 -20.15 28.03 3.70
CA MET A 138 -21.41 27.35 3.42
C MET A 138 -22.09 26.91 4.74
N GLY A 139 -22.17 27.83 5.70
CA GLY A 139 -22.76 27.58 7.03
C GLY A 139 -24.18 27.03 6.99
N ASP A 140 -25.02 27.55 6.09
CA ASP A 140 -26.42 27.12 5.96
C ASP A 140 -26.52 25.67 5.43
N TRP A 141 -25.72 25.33 4.42
CA TRP A 141 -25.66 23.97 3.89
C TRP A 141 -25.09 23.00 4.92
N THR A 142 -23.97 23.33 5.56
CA THR A 142 -23.33 22.46 6.56
C THR A 142 -24.25 22.17 7.75
N THR A 143 -24.99 23.18 8.21
CA THR A 143 -26.00 23.01 9.27
C THR A 143 -27.15 22.12 8.82
N SER A 144 -27.70 22.38 7.63
CA SER A 144 -28.82 21.61 7.08
C SER A 144 -28.44 20.15 6.81
N PHE A 145 -27.27 19.93 6.21
CA PHE A 145 -26.70 18.61 5.95
C PHE A 145 -26.50 17.82 7.25
N ARG A 146 -25.89 18.44 8.27
CA ARG A 146 -25.68 17.79 9.58
C ARG A 146 -26.99 17.42 10.27
N MET A 147 -28.01 18.27 10.19
CA MET A 147 -29.32 17.97 10.79
C MET A 147 -30.07 16.89 10.01
N GLY A 148 -30.06 16.98 8.68
CA GLY A 148 -30.79 16.07 7.79
C GLY A 148 -30.23 14.64 7.75
N HIS A 149 -28.91 14.50 7.97
CA HIS A 149 -28.21 13.21 7.93
C HIS A 149 -27.56 12.82 9.26
N LYS A 150 -28.06 13.37 10.38
CA LYS A 150 -27.44 13.17 11.70
C LYS A 150 -27.26 11.69 12.03
N LYS A 151 -28.28 10.87 11.76
CA LYS A 151 -28.26 9.44 12.10
C LYS A 151 -27.20 8.72 11.27
N GLU A 152 -27.17 8.96 9.97
CA GLU A 152 -26.26 8.34 9.01
C GLU A 152 -24.81 8.76 9.22
N ILE A 153 -24.60 10.01 9.68
CA ILE A 153 -23.30 10.49 10.12
C ILE A 153 -22.89 9.77 11.41
N ASP A 154 -23.75 9.78 12.44
CA ASP A 154 -23.45 9.21 13.76
C ASP A 154 -23.20 7.69 13.71
N ASP A 155 -23.86 6.95 12.79
CA ASP A 155 -23.64 5.52 12.59
C ASP A 155 -22.61 5.18 11.49
N GLY A 156 -22.07 6.19 10.80
CA GLY A 156 -21.07 6.04 9.76
C GLY A 156 -21.57 5.40 8.45
N SER A 157 -22.88 5.33 8.22
CA SER A 157 -23.46 4.72 7.03
C SER A 157 -23.49 5.61 5.79
N ILE A 158 -23.36 6.93 5.95
CA ILE A 158 -23.27 7.86 4.82
C ILE A 158 -21.91 7.76 4.14
N SER A 159 -21.87 7.47 2.85
CA SER A 159 -20.62 7.40 2.07
C SER A 159 -20.17 8.78 1.58
N TYR A 160 -18.86 8.95 1.38
CA TYR A 160 -18.29 10.18 0.80
C TYR A 160 -18.86 10.53 -0.58
N ILE A 161 -19.27 9.52 -1.37
CA ILE A 161 -19.94 9.71 -2.68
C ILE A 161 -21.31 10.36 -2.49
N GLN A 162 -22.09 9.91 -1.50
CA GLN A 162 -23.39 10.51 -1.19
C GLN A 162 -23.22 11.95 -0.70
N MET A 163 -22.24 12.21 0.17
CA MET A 163 -21.91 13.58 0.62
C MET A 163 -21.60 14.49 -0.58
N ALA A 164 -20.78 14.02 -1.52
CA ALA A 164 -20.46 14.76 -2.75
C ALA A 164 -21.72 15.01 -3.59
N GLY A 165 -22.63 14.05 -3.65
CA GLY A 165 -23.93 14.17 -4.32
C GLY A 165 -24.77 15.32 -3.75
N PHE A 166 -24.99 15.33 -2.44
CA PHE A 166 -25.76 16.38 -1.76
C PHE A 166 -25.13 17.77 -1.93
N LEU A 167 -23.80 17.85 -1.91
CA LEU A 167 -23.10 19.10 -2.11
C LEU A 167 -23.24 19.61 -3.56
N ARG A 168 -23.22 18.71 -4.56
CA ARG A 168 -23.47 19.05 -5.97
C ARG A 168 -24.91 19.49 -6.21
N GLU A 169 -25.89 18.88 -5.53
CA GLU A 169 -27.29 19.31 -5.61
C GLU A 169 -27.44 20.74 -5.09
N TYR A 170 -26.91 21.02 -3.90
CA TYR A 170 -26.92 22.37 -3.34
C TYR A 170 -26.25 23.41 -4.26
N ALA A 171 -25.12 23.05 -4.86
CA ALA A 171 -24.40 23.92 -5.79
C ALA A 171 -25.21 24.29 -7.04
N LYS A 172 -26.11 23.41 -7.50
CA LYS A 172 -26.99 23.69 -8.65
C LYS A 172 -28.11 24.67 -8.30
N ASP A 173 -28.62 24.60 -7.07
CA ASP A 173 -29.75 25.41 -6.62
C ASP A 173 -29.35 26.85 -6.25
N HIS A 174 -28.04 27.12 -6.10
CA HIS A 174 -27.48 28.39 -5.63
C HIS A 174 -26.48 29.05 -6.62
N HIS A 175 -26.56 28.66 -7.90
CA HIS A 175 -25.90 29.31 -9.05
C HIS A 175 -26.94 29.94 -9.98
#